data_AF-A0A1P8WXH7-F1
#
_entry.id   AF-A0A1P8WXH7-F1
#
_cell.length_a   1.000
_cell.length_b   1.000
_cell.length_c   1.000
_cell.angle_alpha   90.00
_cell.angle_beta   90.00
_cell.angle_gamma   90.00
#
_symmetry.space_group_name_H-M   'P 1'
#
loop_
_entity.id
_entity.type
_entity.pdbx_description
1 polymer ?
#
loop_
_entity_poly.entity_id
_entity_poly.type
_entity_poly.pdbx_seq_one_letter_code
_entity_poly.pdbx_strand_id
1 'polypeptide(L)'
;MRRWSILLLPVLAEPALGQEQAEPDPAAMTKLEAVVPPQDWYPDGYYDLRLAAEAEIAERAQTVSAAAADPARINLRTCAPPDLGIDGIDPALRGQAGIAIETARVRAALVGAQFPSFVYEMPLAKFERDRLAGQISKSAAYTEMVSQLNFGLRPPTPTLPFVTADDDCPPPSPPPPESAGPTPKPRKPVAAAAKPRKATPPKTAPAAAPSPRPSGILFATDPPAGEVLLINSFAFKVCVRKLPDPWDRFACRWNEVQTGYARPMAGRFVYQVRWPDGVTRRGTREIGAGPNGAATVIFRKTGS
;
A
#
# COMPACT_ATOMS: atom_id res chain seq x y z
N MET A 1 -29.93 -53.17 -9.28
CA MET A 1 -29.72 -51.74 -9.64
C MET A 1 -29.61 -50.93 -8.36
N ARG A 2 -28.41 -50.52 -7.94
CA ARG A 2 -28.19 -49.68 -6.74
C ARG A 2 -27.99 -48.24 -7.20
N ARG A 3 -28.90 -47.34 -6.83
CA ARG A 3 -28.78 -45.88 -7.05
C ARG A 3 -27.90 -45.29 -5.95
N TRP A 4 -26.77 -44.70 -6.33
CA TRP A 4 -25.97 -43.83 -5.47
C TRP A 4 -26.52 -42.41 -5.58
N SER A 5 -27.09 -41.91 -4.48
CA SER A 5 -27.46 -40.49 -4.36
C SER A 5 -26.21 -39.69 -3.98
N ILE A 6 -25.68 -38.92 -4.92
CA ILE A 6 -24.63 -37.94 -4.66
C ILE A 6 -25.30 -36.74 -3.98
N LEU A 7 -25.05 -36.58 -2.68
CA LEU A 7 -25.36 -35.36 -1.95
C LEU A 7 -24.35 -34.28 -2.37
N LEU A 8 -24.80 -33.33 -3.19
CA LEU A 8 -24.09 -32.08 -3.44
C LEU A 8 -24.26 -31.18 -2.21
N LEU A 9 -23.24 -31.12 -1.37
CA LEU A 9 -23.12 -30.10 -0.33
C LEU A 9 -22.71 -28.78 -1.00
N PRO A 10 -23.48 -27.69 -0.84
CA PRO A 10 -23.05 -26.38 -1.29
C PRO A 10 -21.90 -25.91 -0.39
N VAL A 11 -20.71 -25.77 -0.97
CA VAL A 11 -19.60 -25.07 -0.33
C VAL A 11 -19.98 -23.59 -0.27
N LEU A 12 -20.36 -23.12 0.92
CA LEU A 12 -20.52 -21.69 1.17
C LEU A 12 -19.13 -21.05 1.08
N ALA A 13 -18.89 -20.29 0.01
CA ALA A 13 -17.71 -19.48 -0.12
C ALA A 13 -17.77 -18.37 0.95
N GLU A 14 -16.96 -18.50 2.00
CA GLU A 14 -16.75 -17.40 2.94
C GLU A 14 -16.19 -16.20 2.17
N PRO A 15 -16.73 -14.98 2.38
CA PRO A 15 -16.17 -13.78 1.76
C PRO A 15 -14.69 -13.70 2.14
N ALA A 16 -13.82 -13.60 1.13
CA ALA A 16 -12.36 -13.55 1.26
C ALA A 16 -11.91 -12.25 1.97
N LEU A 17 -12.24 -12.12 3.25
CA LEU A 17 -11.78 -11.04 4.11
C LEU A 17 -10.32 -11.32 4.47
N GLY A 18 -9.42 -10.92 3.56
CA GLY A 18 -7.97 -10.82 3.76
C GLY A 18 -7.33 -12.10 4.30
N GLN A 19 -6.93 -13.01 3.41
CA GLN A 19 -6.13 -14.16 3.80
C GLN A 19 -4.83 -13.68 4.47
N GLU A 20 -4.55 -14.25 5.64
CA GLU A 20 -3.28 -14.08 6.35
C GLU A 20 -2.15 -14.54 5.43
N GLN A 21 -1.37 -13.60 4.89
CA GLN A 21 -0.23 -13.92 4.05
C GLN A 21 0.96 -14.33 4.92
N ALA A 22 1.74 -15.29 4.44
CA ALA A 22 2.97 -15.75 5.08
C ALA A 22 3.89 -14.56 5.41
N GLU A 23 4.73 -14.74 6.44
CA GLU A 23 5.74 -13.75 6.81
C GLU A 23 6.66 -13.43 5.62
N PRO A 24 7.18 -12.20 5.50
CA PRO A 24 8.13 -11.85 4.45
C PRO A 24 9.34 -12.79 4.49
N ASP A 25 9.60 -13.50 3.39
CA ASP A 25 10.67 -14.49 3.30
C ASP A 25 12.05 -13.80 3.19
N PRO A 26 12.93 -13.90 4.19
CA PRO A 26 14.27 -13.33 4.10
C PRO A 26 15.08 -13.92 2.93
N ALA A 27 14.85 -15.18 2.55
CA ALA A 27 15.52 -15.80 1.44
C ALA A 27 15.12 -15.18 0.08
N ALA A 28 13.91 -14.62 -0.01
CA ALA A 28 13.48 -13.87 -1.19
C ALA A 28 14.31 -12.59 -1.35
N MET A 29 14.64 -11.90 -0.25
CA MET A 29 15.51 -10.71 -0.29
C MET A 29 16.93 -11.05 -0.75
N THR A 30 17.50 -12.17 -0.28
CA THR A 30 18.84 -12.62 -0.72
C THR A 30 18.86 -12.95 -2.21
N LYS A 31 17.81 -13.57 -2.76
CA LYS A 31 17.71 -13.83 -4.20
C LYS A 31 17.68 -12.55 -5.03
N LEU A 32 17.08 -11.48 -4.51
CA LEU A 32 17.00 -10.18 -5.19
C LEU A 32 18.36 -9.48 -5.27
N GLU A 33 19.27 -9.70 -4.32
CA GLU A 33 20.63 -9.12 -4.36
C GLU A 33 21.41 -9.57 -5.60
N ALA A 34 21.21 -10.83 -6.04
CA ALA A 34 21.83 -11.34 -7.26
C ALA A 34 21.29 -10.69 -8.54
N VAL A 35 20.04 -10.21 -8.51
CA VAL A 35 19.32 -9.63 -9.64
C VAL A 35 19.46 -8.10 -9.68
N VAL A 36 19.68 -7.49 -8.52
CA VAL A 36 19.77 -6.04 -8.33
C VAL A 36 21.08 -5.74 -7.59
N PRO A 37 22.21 -5.68 -8.31
CA PRO A 37 23.49 -5.40 -7.69
C PRO A 37 23.57 -3.95 -7.21
N PRO A 38 24.31 -3.67 -6.12
CA PRO A 38 24.54 -2.30 -5.68
C PRO A 38 25.31 -1.54 -6.77
N GLN A 39 25.00 -0.26 -6.91
CA GLN A 39 25.68 0.65 -7.83
C GLN A 39 26.61 1.57 -7.05
N ASP A 40 27.75 1.92 -7.64
CA ASP A 40 28.75 2.82 -7.06
C ASP A 40 28.23 4.26 -6.87
N TRP A 41 27.21 4.66 -7.63
CA TRP A 41 26.56 5.97 -7.55
C TRP A 41 25.33 6.00 -6.61
N TYR A 42 24.99 4.90 -5.94
CA TYR A 42 23.88 4.90 -4.98
C TYR A 42 24.22 5.70 -3.71
N PRO A 43 23.34 6.61 -3.26
CA PRO A 43 23.48 7.26 -1.96
C PRO A 43 23.42 6.25 -0.80
N ASP A 44 24.01 6.61 0.33
CA ASP A 44 23.98 5.79 1.55
C ASP A 44 22.55 5.42 1.95
N GLY A 45 22.33 4.13 2.20
CA GLY A 45 21.02 3.57 2.58
C GLY A 45 20.02 3.44 1.43
N TYR A 46 20.31 3.93 0.21
CA TYR A 46 19.41 3.78 -0.93
C TYR A 46 19.26 2.33 -1.38
N TYR A 47 20.35 1.57 -1.34
CA TYR A 47 20.34 0.17 -1.80
C TYR A 47 19.33 -0.70 -1.03
N ASP A 48 19.16 -0.45 0.27
CA ASP A 48 18.16 -1.15 1.08
C ASP A 48 16.72 -0.80 0.65
N LEU A 49 16.46 0.48 0.32
CA LEU A 49 15.18 0.92 -0.24
C LEU A 49 14.93 0.26 -1.59
N ARG A 50 15.99 0.15 -2.40
CA ARG A 50 15.94 -0.43 -3.73
C ARG A 50 15.56 -1.91 -3.73
N LEU A 51 16.15 -2.69 -2.84
CA LEU A 51 15.80 -4.10 -2.65
C LEU A 51 14.43 -4.29 -2.02
N ALA A 52 14.08 -3.48 -1.02
CA ALA A 52 12.73 -3.51 -0.43
C ALA A 52 11.65 -3.20 -1.47
N ALA A 53 11.94 -2.31 -2.41
CA ALA A 53 11.03 -1.96 -3.51
C ALA A 53 10.83 -3.14 -4.48
N GLU A 54 11.91 -3.84 -4.87
CA GLU A 54 11.79 -5.04 -5.72
C GLU A 54 10.97 -6.12 -5.05
N ALA A 55 11.21 -6.38 -3.76
CA ALA A 55 10.44 -7.37 -3.02
C ALA A 55 8.95 -6.99 -2.93
N GLU A 56 8.64 -5.73 -2.63
CA GLU A 56 7.27 -5.25 -2.56
C GLU A 56 6.55 -5.34 -3.92
N ILE A 57 7.22 -4.96 -5.01
CA ILE A 57 6.67 -5.06 -6.36
C ILE A 57 6.52 -6.53 -6.79
N ALA A 58 7.49 -7.40 -6.48
CA ALA A 58 7.41 -8.82 -6.79
C ALA A 58 6.23 -9.51 -6.08
N GLU A 59 6.00 -9.19 -4.80
CA GLU A 59 4.85 -9.70 -4.04
C GLU A 59 3.51 -9.22 -4.60
N ARG A 60 3.44 -7.99 -5.11
CA ARG A 60 2.22 -7.41 -5.69
C ARG A 60 1.98 -7.83 -7.14
N ALA A 61 3.02 -8.06 -7.93
CA ALA A 61 2.89 -8.55 -9.29
C ALA A 61 2.22 -9.95 -9.31
N GLN A 62 2.40 -10.74 -8.25
CA GLN A 62 1.69 -12.00 -8.08
C GLN A 62 0.17 -11.82 -7.89
N THR A 63 -0.28 -10.67 -7.39
CA THR A 63 -1.71 -10.38 -7.19
C THR A 63 -2.32 -9.56 -8.32
N VAL A 64 -1.50 -8.82 -9.07
CA VAL A 64 -1.91 -8.01 -10.22
C VAL A 64 -1.38 -8.65 -11.50
N SER A 65 -2.14 -9.61 -12.04
CA SER A 65 -1.96 -10.04 -13.45
C SER A 65 -1.99 -8.79 -14.32
N ALA A 66 -0.87 -8.49 -14.99
CA ALA A 66 -0.68 -7.30 -15.81
C ALA A 66 -1.77 -7.20 -16.90
N ALA A 67 -2.85 -6.49 -16.59
CA ALA A 67 -3.80 -6.02 -17.59
C ALA A 67 -3.16 -4.83 -18.32
N ALA A 68 -2.11 -5.09 -19.10
CA ALA A 68 -1.83 -4.22 -20.23
C ALA A 68 -3.05 -4.36 -21.16
N ALA A 69 -3.87 -3.31 -21.23
CA ALA A 69 -5.08 -3.31 -22.06
C ALA A 69 -4.77 -3.52 -23.56
N ASP A 70 -3.51 -3.30 -23.95
CA ASP A 70 -3.00 -3.54 -25.29
C ASP A 70 -1.67 -4.30 -25.24
N PRO A 71 -1.58 -5.54 -25.72
CA PRO A 71 -0.32 -6.28 -25.77
C PRO A 71 0.70 -5.65 -26.75
N ALA A 72 0.29 -4.73 -27.63
CA ALA A 72 1.18 -4.05 -28.56
C ALA A 72 1.81 -2.77 -28.00
N ARG A 73 1.30 -2.26 -26.85
CA ARG A 73 1.77 -1.01 -26.25
C ARG A 73 1.85 -1.08 -24.74
N ILE A 74 2.96 -0.61 -24.18
CA ILE A 74 3.15 -0.54 -22.73
C ILE A 74 3.31 0.90 -22.32
N ASN A 75 2.39 1.37 -21.49
CA ASN A 75 2.55 2.64 -20.81
C ASN A 75 3.39 2.43 -19.54
N LEU A 76 4.56 3.04 -19.50
CA LEU A 76 5.41 3.01 -18.33
C LEU A 76 4.87 3.87 -17.21
N ARG A 77 3.95 4.82 -17.44
CA ARG A 77 3.28 5.53 -16.35
C ARG A 77 2.11 4.71 -15.82
N THR A 78 1.92 4.75 -14.51
CA THR A 78 0.72 4.20 -13.86
C THR A 78 -0.13 5.34 -13.34
N CYS A 79 -1.44 5.22 -13.57
CA CYS A 79 -2.43 6.23 -13.18
C CYS A 79 -2.87 6.15 -11.73
N ALA A 80 -2.71 4.98 -11.14
CA ALA A 80 -2.89 4.74 -9.73
C ALA A 80 -1.66 3.96 -9.27
N PRO A 81 -0.50 4.63 -9.08
CA PRO A 81 0.61 3.95 -8.42
C PRO A 81 0.07 3.42 -7.10
N PRO A 82 0.30 2.13 -6.79
CA PRO A 82 -0.17 1.58 -5.53
C PRO A 82 0.38 2.47 -4.42
N ASP A 83 -0.51 2.93 -3.53
CA ASP A 83 -0.07 3.62 -2.33
C ASP A 83 0.64 2.60 -1.46
N LEU A 84 1.96 2.56 -1.60
CA LEU A 84 2.80 1.66 -0.83
C LEU A 84 2.95 2.14 0.62
N GLY A 85 2.39 3.30 0.98
CA GLY A 85 2.42 3.84 2.34
C GLY A 85 3.85 4.01 2.82
N ILE A 86 4.55 5.06 2.41
CA ILE A 86 5.92 5.36 2.86
C ILE A 86 5.98 5.89 4.32
N ASP A 87 4.97 5.54 5.11
CA ASP A 87 4.89 5.81 6.55
C ASP A 87 5.85 4.87 7.29
N GLY A 88 6.56 5.41 8.28
CA GLY A 88 7.61 4.68 9.02
C GLY A 88 8.98 4.71 8.36
N ILE A 89 9.08 5.06 7.07
CA ILE A 89 10.37 5.39 6.44
C ILE A 89 10.91 6.70 7.01
N ASP A 90 12.23 6.80 7.12
CA ASP A 90 12.87 8.06 7.52
C ASP A 90 12.44 9.21 6.60
N PRO A 91 11.96 10.35 7.14
CA PRO A 91 11.56 11.50 6.33
C PRO A 91 12.63 11.93 5.32
N ALA A 92 13.93 11.80 5.64
CA ALA A 92 15.03 12.13 4.75
C ALA A 92 15.15 11.17 3.55
N LEU A 93 14.73 9.91 3.72
CA LEU A 93 14.79 8.86 2.70
C LEU A 93 13.48 8.72 1.90
N ARG A 94 12.41 9.42 2.30
CA ARG A 94 11.08 9.28 1.69
C ARG A 94 11.07 9.57 0.18
N GLY A 95 11.79 10.61 -0.25
CA GLY A 95 11.92 10.94 -1.67
C GLY A 95 12.63 9.84 -2.47
N GLN A 96 13.67 9.25 -1.88
CA GLN A 96 14.43 8.15 -2.49
C GLN A 96 13.60 6.86 -2.54
N ALA A 97 12.84 6.55 -1.50
CA ALA A 97 11.93 5.40 -1.49
C ALA A 97 10.94 5.44 -2.66
N GLY A 98 10.37 6.61 -2.96
CA GLY A 98 9.51 6.80 -4.12
C GLY A 98 10.22 6.50 -5.45
N ILE A 99 11.50 6.86 -5.60
CA ILE A 99 12.30 6.55 -6.80
C ILE A 99 12.60 5.05 -6.89
N ALA A 100 12.96 4.41 -5.78
CA ALA A 100 13.20 2.96 -5.72
C ALA A 100 11.97 2.15 -6.13
N ILE A 101 10.81 2.50 -5.59
CA ILE A 101 9.51 1.90 -5.93
C ILE A 101 9.18 2.06 -7.40
N GLU A 102 9.37 3.27 -7.93
CA GLU A 102 9.10 3.56 -9.34
C GLU A 102 10.01 2.74 -10.26
N THR A 103 11.29 2.67 -9.93
CA THR A 103 12.30 1.92 -10.70
C THR A 103 11.98 0.42 -10.69
N ALA A 104 11.65 -0.15 -9.53
CA ALA A 104 11.22 -1.55 -9.41
C ALA A 104 9.95 -1.83 -10.23
N ARG A 105 8.96 -0.92 -10.19
CA ARG A 105 7.72 -1.06 -10.97
C ARG A 105 7.99 -1.02 -12.48
N VAL A 106 8.82 -0.10 -12.96
CA VAL A 106 9.20 -0.01 -14.37
C VAL A 106 9.93 -1.27 -14.79
N ARG A 107 10.89 -1.76 -14.00
CA ARG A 107 11.58 -3.03 -14.25
C ARG A 107 10.59 -4.19 -14.37
N ALA A 108 9.70 -4.34 -13.39
CA ALA A 108 8.70 -5.41 -13.39
C ALA A 108 7.77 -5.35 -14.60
N ALA A 109 7.37 -4.15 -15.04
CA ALA A 109 6.57 -3.97 -16.26
C ALA A 109 7.33 -4.42 -17.52
N LEU A 110 8.60 -4.05 -17.65
CA LEU A 110 9.44 -4.42 -18.80
C LEU A 110 9.75 -5.92 -18.81
N VAL A 111 10.04 -6.52 -17.66
CA VAL A 111 10.24 -7.97 -17.51
C VAL A 111 8.96 -8.73 -17.82
N GLY A 112 7.81 -8.29 -17.30
CA GLY A 112 6.49 -8.90 -17.58
C GLY A 112 6.12 -8.84 -19.07
N ALA A 113 6.64 -7.82 -19.77
CA ALA A 113 6.52 -7.65 -21.20
C ALA A 113 7.61 -8.35 -22.04
N GLN A 114 8.43 -9.17 -21.39
CA GLN A 114 9.47 -9.97 -22.03
C GLN A 114 10.56 -9.13 -22.73
N PHE A 115 10.80 -7.89 -22.27
CA PHE A 115 11.97 -7.14 -22.73
C PHE A 115 13.24 -7.86 -22.27
N PRO A 116 14.21 -8.13 -23.17
CA PRO A 116 15.51 -8.62 -22.76
C PRO A 116 16.23 -7.59 -21.88
N SER A 117 16.97 -8.06 -20.87
CA SER A 117 17.68 -7.18 -19.93
C SER A 117 18.62 -6.19 -20.62
N PHE A 118 19.35 -6.61 -21.66
CA PHE A 118 20.24 -5.72 -22.41
C PHE A 118 19.53 -4.54 -23.09
N VAL A 119 18.21 -4.61 -23.29
CA VAL A 119 17.43 -3.51 -23.88
C VAL A 119 17.10 -2.45 -22.83
N TYR A 120 16.75 -2.86 -21.60
CA TYR A 120 16.21 -1.93 -20.60
C TYR A 120 17.13 -1.58 -19.44
N GLU A 121 18.12 -2.42 -19.09
CA GLU A 121 18.93 -2.21 -17.87
C GLU A 121 19.69 -0.87 -17.93
N MET A 122 20.27 -0.51 -19.08
CA MET A 122 20.99 0.76 -19.23
C MET A 122 20.06 2.00 -19.20
N PRO A 123 18.96 2.06 -19.98
CA PRO A 123 17.98 3.15 -19.84
C PRO A 123 17.39 3.27 -18.44
N LEU A 124 17.10 2.15 -17.77
CA LEU A 124 16.55 2.13 -16.42
C LEU A 124 17.56 2.64 -15.39
N ALA A 125 18.83 2.22 -15.48
CA ALA A 125 19.89 2.69 -14.60
C ALA A 125 20.14 4.21 -14.77
N LYS A 126 20.04 4.72 -16.00
CA LYS A 126 20.11 6.17 -16.26
C LYS A 126 18.91 6.90 -15.65
N PHE A 127 17.69 6.39 -15.87
CA PHE A 127 16.46 6.93 -15.27
C PHE A 127 16.61 7.04 -13.75
N GLU A 128 17.03 5.96 -13.10
CA GLU A 128 17.20 5.92 -11.65
C GLU A 128 18.25 6.92 -11.16
N ARG A 129 19.41 6.98 -11.81
CA ARG A 129 20.50 7.91 -11.47
C ARG A 129 20.10 9.36 -11.58
N ASP A 130 19.49 9.76 -12.68
CA ASP A 130 19.13 11.17 -12.90
C ASP A 130 18.02 11.63 -11.95
N ARG A 131 17.11 10.70 -11.59
CA ARG A 131 16.06 10.93 -10.59
C ARG A 131 16.64 11.08 -9.20
N LEU A 132 17.61 10.26 -8.80
CA LEU A 132 18.30 10.38 -7.52
C LEU A 132 19.15 11.65 -7.42
N ALA A 133 19.80 12.04 -8.51
CA ALA A 133 20.56 13.28 -8.59
C ALA A 133 19.67 14.54 -8.59
N GLY A 134 18.35 14.39 -8.71
CA GLY A 134 17.41 15.52 -8.79
C GLY A 134 17.59 16.38 -10.04
N GLN A 135 18.28 15.88 -11.06
CA GLN A 135 18.65 16.64 -12.26
C GLN A 135 17.48 16.83 -13.22
N ILE A 136 16.52 15.90 -13.21
CA ILE A 136 15.38 15.92 -14.13
C ILE A 136 14.05 15.67 -13.42
N SER A 137 13.00 16.31 -13.93
CA SER A 137 11.63 16.07 -13.48
C SER A 137 11.21 14.63 -13.78
N LYS A 138 10.21 14.12 -13.04
CA LYS A 138 9.68 12.75 -13.25
C LYS A 138 9.22 12.57 -14.69
N SER A 139 8.52 13.57 -15.22
CA SER A 139 8.00 13.56 -16.58
C SER A 139 9.12 13.50 -17.63
N ALA A 140 10.16 14.33 -17.47
CA ALA A 140 11.30 14.35 -18.38
C ALA A 140 12.08 13.02 -18.37
N ALA A 141 12.28 12.41 -17.20
CA ALA A 141 12.93 11.12 -17.06
C ALA A 141 12.20 10.01 -17.82
N TYR A 142 10.87 10.00 -17.76
CA TYR A 142 10.07 9.06 -18.53
C TYR A 142 10.19 9.29 -20.03
N THR A 143 10.09 10.54 -20.48
CA THR A 143 10.22 10.87 -21.92
C THR A 143 11.57 10.41 -22.47
N GLU A 144 12.64 10.63 -21.72
CA GLU A 144 13.98 10.19 -22.12
C GLU A 144 14.08 8.65 -22.15
N MET A 145 13.62 7.96 -21.11
CA MET A 145 13.65 6.49 -21.05
C MET A 145 12.82 5.85 -22.18
N VAL A 146 11.63 6.38 -22.46
CA VAL A 146 10.78 5.93 -23.58
C VAL A 146 11.49 6.10 -24.92
N SER A 147 12.14 7.26 -25.13
CA SER A 147 12.92 7.53 -26.34
C SER A 147 14.04 6.51 -26.52
N GLN A 148 14.81 6.22 -25.45
CA GLN A 148 15.90 5.24 -25.47
C GLN A 148 15.41 3.82 -25.72
N LEU A 149 14.34 3.39 -25.04
CA LEU A 149 13.76 2.06 -25.23
C LEU A 149 13.27 1.88 -26.66
N ASN A 150 12.49 2.82 -27.20
CA ASN A 150 11.98 2.76 -28.57
C ASN A 150 13.08 2.89 -29.64
N PHE A 151 14.17 3.61 -29.35
CA PHE A 151 15.33 3.62 -30.23
C PHE A 151 16.00 2.24 -30.30
N GLY A 152 16.09 1.54 -29.16
CA GLY A 152 16.60 0.17 -29.07
C GLY A 152 15.71 -0.89 -29.75
N LEU A 153 14.43 -0.59 -30.00
CA LEU A 153 13.49 -1.48 -30.71
C LEU A 153 13.69 -1.53 -32.23
N ARG A 154 14.67 -0.79 -32.78
CA ARG A 154 15.03 -0.91 -34.20
C ARG A 154 15.51 -2.34 -34.50
N PRO A 155 15.32 -2.85 -35.74
CA PRO A 155 15.58 -4.25 -36.08
C PRO A 155 16.95 -4.73 -35.54
N PRO A 156 17.03 -5.91 -34.88
CA PRO A 156 16.23 -7.11 -35.17
C PRO A 156 15.18 -7.53 -34.10
N THR A 157 14.68 -6.66 -33.22
CA THR A 157 13.65 -7.05 -32.20
C THR A 157 12.23 -6.51 -32.49
N PRO A 158 11.61 -6.76 -33.66
CA PRO A 158 10.31 -6.19 -34.04
C PRO A 158 9.10 -6.75 -33.27
N THR A 159 9.30 -7.72 -32.37
CA THR A 159 8.22 -8.36 -31.61
C THR A 159 7.96 -7.73 -30.24
N LEU A 160 8.78 -6.77 -29.80
CA LEU A 160 8.57 -6.10 -28.52
C LEU A 160 7.51 -5.00 -28.66
N PRO A 161 6.65 -4.82 -27.64
CA PRO A 161 5.62 -3.80 -27.69
C PRO A 161 6.20 -2.40 -27.66
N PHE A 162 5.51 -1.45 -28.28
CA PHE A 162 5.91 -0.06 -28.27
C PHE A 162 5.78 0.53 -26.87
N VAL A 163 6.79 1.26 -26.41
CA VAL A 163 6.80 1.83 -25.07
C VAL A 163 6.28 3.26 -25.12
N THR A 164 5.41 3.64 -24.19
CA THR A 164 4.97 5.03 -24.02
C THR A 164 5.02 5.48 -22.57
N ALA A 165 4.82 6.78 -22.35
CA ALA A 165 4.71 7.37 -21.02
C ALA A 165 3.61 8.45 -21.02
N ASP A 166 2.48 8.11 -21.61
CA ASP A 166 1.36 9.02 -21.75
C ASP A 166 0.65 9.17 -20.40
N ASP A 167 0.20 10.38 -20.09
CA ASP A 167 -0.69 10.63 -18.96
C ASP A 167 -2.14 10.29 -19.34
N ASP A 168 -2.37 9.09 -19.89
CA ASP A 168 -3.70 8.57 -20.27
C ASP A 168 -4.53 8.17 -19.04
N CYS A 169 -4.33 8.87 -17.94
CA CYS A 169 -5.06 8.64 -16.73
C CYS A 169 -6.45 9.22 -16.90
N PRO A 170 -7.51 8.39 -16.82
CA PRO A 170 -8.84 8.93 -16.79
C PRO A 170 -8.88 9.95 -15.65
N PRO A 171 -9.45 11.15 -15.87
CA PRO A 171 -9.60 12.10 -14.77
C PRO A 171 -10.24 11.36 -13.59
N PRO A 172 -9.79 11.61 -12.35
CA PRO A 172 -10.37 10.94 -11.20
C PRO A 172 -11.88 11.10 -11.28
N SER A 173 -12.61 9.99 -11.13
CA SER A 173 -14.08 10.07 -11.11
C SER A 173 -14.46 11.15 -10.11
N PRO A 174 -15.30 12.13 -10.48
CA PRO A 174 -15.69 13.16 -9.55
C PRO A 174 -16.18 12.48 -8.27
N PRO A 175 -15.78 12.99 -7.08
CA PRO A 175 -16.22 12.38 -5.83
C PRO A 175 -17.75 12.24 -5.89
N PRO A 176 -18.32 11.11 -5.42
CA PRO A 176 -19.77 10.97 -5.38
C PRO A 176 -20.33 12.24 -4.73
N PRO A 177 -21.41 12.83 -5.28
CA PRO A 177 -21.92 14.11 -4.81
C PRO A 177 -22.03 14.01 -3.30
N GLU A 178 -21.17 14.78 -2.61
CA GLU A 178 -21.08 14.80 -1.16
C GLU A 178 -22.51 15.02 -0.71
N SER A 179 -23.12 13.99 -0.13
CA SER A 179 -24.56 13.99 0.16
C SER A 179 -24.78 15.20 1.01
N ALA A 180 -25.35 16.25 0.40
CA ALA A 180 -25.22 17.61 0.90
C ALA A 180 -25.63 17.60 2.36
N GLY A 181 -24.63 17.61 3.24
CA GLY A 181 -24.87 17.69 4.66
C GLY A 181 -25.73 18.93 4.85
N PRO A 182 -26.74 18.91 5.74
CA PRO A 182 -27.59 20.07 5.96
C PRO A 182 -26.69 21.27 6.15
N THR A 183 -26.77 22.20 5.20
CA THR A 183 -25.91 23.37 5.12
C THR A 183 -25.94 24.01 6.49
N PRO A 184 -24.80 24.18 7.19
CA PRO A 184 -24.82 24.75 8.53
C PRO A 184 -25.46 26.13 8.42
N LYS A 185 -26.69 26.27 8.95
CA LYS A 185 -27.40 27.54 8.97
C LYS A 185 -26.45 28.57 9.59
N PRO A 186 -26.22 29.73 8.94
CA PRO A 186 -25.34 30.76 9.47
C PRO A 186 -25.80 31.10 10.89
N ARG A 187 -24.99 30.73 11.89
CA ARG A 187 -25.23 31.14 13.27
C ARG A 187 -25.06 32.64 13.32
N LYS A 188 -26.16 33.35 13.57
CA LYS A 188 -26.11 34.79 13.88
C LYS A 188 -25.09 35.00 15.02
N PRO A 189 -24.18 35.98 14.91
CA PRO A 189 -23.30 36.34 16.02
C PRO A 189 -24.16 36.79 17.19
N VAL A 190 -24.17 36.00 18.26
CA VAL A 190 -24.85 36.36 19.51
C VAL A 190 -23.88 37.25 20.29
N ALA A 191 -24.14 38.55 20.28
CA ALA A 191 -23.45 39.50 21.14
C ALA A 191 -23.63 39.10 22.61
N ALA A 192 -22.51 38.93 23.31
CA ALA A 192 -22.48 38.54 24.71
C ALA A 192 -22.92 39.71 25.60
N ALA A 193 -24.14 39.64 26.13
CA ALA A 193 -24.57 40.41 27.29
C ALA A 193 -24.87 39.43 28.43
N ALA A 194 -23.95 39.35 29.39
CA ALA A 194 -24.10 38.53 30.58
C ALA A 194 -25.18 39.12 31.51
N LYS A 195 -26.28 38.40 31.67
CA LYS A 195 -27.24 38.61 32.78
C LYS A 195 -27.33 37.32 33.61
N PRO A 196 -27.44 37.42 34.95
CA PRO A 196 -27.59 36.26 35.82
C PRO A 196 -28.95 35.60 35.59
N ARG A 197 -28.95 34.34 35.16
CA ARG A 197 -30.15 33.55 34.88
C ARG A 197 -30.58 32.76 36.11
N LYS A 198 -31.85 32.96 36.51
CA LYS A 198 -32.57 32.14 37.50
C LYS A 198 -32.67 30.68 37.02
N ALA A 199 -32.43 29.75 37.94
CA ALA A 199 -32.53 28.31 37.71
C ALA A 199 -33.92 27.91 37.22
N THR A 200 -33.98 27.27 36.05
CA THR A 200 -35.20 26.67 35.48
C THR A 200 -35.02 25.15 35.48
N PRO A 201 -36.04 24.35 35.84
CA PRO A 201 -35.91 22.89 35.94
C PRO A 201 -35.61 22.22 34.58
N PRO A 202 -34.93 21.06 34.59
CA PRO A 202 -34.40 20.42 33.39
C PRO A 202 -35.52 19.88 32.50
N LYS A 203 -35.62 20.43 31.29
CA LYS A 203 -36.49 19.93 30.21
C LYS A 203 -35.82 18.71 29.57
N THR A 204 -36.49 17.57 29.62
CA THR A 204 -36.06 16.28 29.05
C THR A 204 -35.57 16.48 27.61
N ALA A 205 -34.28 16.22 27.38
CA ALA A 205 -33.66 16.39 26.08
C ALA A 205 -34.18 15.33 25.09
N PRO A 206 -34.50 15.71 23.85
CA PRO A 206 -34.86 14.75 22.81
C PRO A 206 -33.69 13.80 22.54
N ALA A 207 -34.00 12.53 22.28
CA ALA A 207 -33.04 11.47 21.97
C ALA A 207 -32.02 11.95 20.94
N ALA A 208 -30.74 11.90 21.31
CA ALA A 208 -29.64 12.34 20.47
C ALA A 208 -29.66 11.58 19.14
N ALA A 209 -29.60 12.34 18.03
CA ALA A 209 -29.44 11.76 16.70
C ALA A 209 -28.21 10.83 16.69
N PRO A 210 -28.27 9.68 15.98
CA PRO A 210 -27.15 8.75 15.91
C PRO A 210 -25.91 9.49 15.40
N SER A 211 -24.83 9.45 16.19
CA SER A 211 -23.56 10.08 15.82
C SER A 211 -23.09 9.53 14.45
N PRO A 212 -22.54 10.39 13.58
CA PRO A 212 -21.99 9.94 12.30
C PRO A 212 -20.98 8.82 12.56
N ARG A 213 -21.13 7.71 11.83
CA ARG A 213 -20.22 6.57 11.94
C ARG A 213 -18.82 7.07 11.61
N PRO A 214 -17.79 6.72 12.40
CA PRO A 214 -16.44 7.14 12.09
C PRO A 214 -16.04 6.55 10.74
N SER A 215 -15.59 7.40 9.83
CA SER A 215 -14.89 6.97 8.62
C SER A 215 -13.51 6.47 9.03
N GLY A 216 -13.15 5.23 8.66
CA GLY A 216 -11.87 4.63 9.02
C GLY A 216 -11.92 3.14 9.30
N ILE A 217 -10.76 2.60 9.65
CA ILE A 217 -10.53 1.19 9.94
C ILE A 217 -10.59 0.97 11.44
N LEU A 218 -11.49 0.11 11.89
CA LEU A 218 -11.59 -0.32 13.28
C LEU A 218 -10.75 -1.58 13.48
N PHE A 219 -9.87 -1.58 14.48
CA PHE A 219 -9.08 -2.76 14.82
C PHE A 219 -9.64 -3.43 16.07
N ALA A 220 -9.75 -4.76 16.04
CA ALA A 220 -10.21 -5.57 17.17
C ALA A 220 -9.37 -6.85 17.29
N THR A 221 -9.33 -7.41 18.50
CA THR A 221 -8.66 -8.67 18.81
C THR A 221 -9.65 -9.66 19.40
N ASP A 222 -9.43 -10.94 19.14
CA ASP A 222 -10.23 -12.04 19.66
C ASP A 222 -9.30 -13.18 20.16
N PRO A 223 -9.24 -13.44 21.49
CA PRO A 223 -9.96 -12.75 22.56
C PRO A 223 -9.55 -11.27 22.67
N PRO A 224 -10.36 -10.42 23.32
CA PRO A 224 -10.05 -8.99 23.47
C PRO A 224 -8.78 -8.78 24.31
N ALA A 225 -8.28 -7.54 24.31
CA ALA A 225 -7.08 -7.09 25.03
C ALA A 225 -5.73 -7.53 24.42
N GLY A 226 -5.70 -7.92 23.15
CA GLY A 226 -4.43 -8.04 22.42
C GLY A 226 -3.83 -6.67 22.06
N GLU A 227 -2.54 -6.48 22.34
CA GLU A 227 -1.74 -5.34 21.87
C GLU A 227 -1.45 -5.52 20.39
N VAL A 228 -1.83 -4.54 19.55
CA VAL A 228 -1.66 -4.59 18.09
C VAL A 228 -0.57 -3.61 17.67
N LEU A 229 0.52 -4.12 17.11
CA LEU A 229 1.57 -3.34 16.49
C LEU A 229 1.46 -3.48 14.97
N LEU A 230 1.48 -2.37 14.25
CA LEU A 230 1.50 -2.32 12.79
C LEU A 230 2.72 -1.55 12.29
N ILE A 231 3.24 -2.01 11.16
CA ILE A 231 4.27 -1.30 10.38
C ILE A 231 3.90 -1.44 8.91
N ASN A 232 4.18 -0.41 8.12
CA ASN A 232 4.03 -0.53 6.69
C ASN A 232 4.96 -1.65 6.14
N SER A 233 4.45 -2.48 5.23
CA SER A 233 5.19 -3.63 4.71
C SER A 233 6.48 -3.26 3.98
N PHE A 234 6.52 -2.16 3.24
CA PHE A 234 7.74 -1.65 2.63
C PHE A 234 8.77 -1.22 3.68
N ALA A 235 8.33 -0.48 4.72
CA ALA A 235 9.20 -0.10 5.83
C ALA A 235 9.74 -1.31 6.60
N PHE A 236 8.93 -2.35 6.79
CA PHE A 236 9.38 -3.60 7.41
C PHE A 236 10.46 -4.30 6.58
N LYS A 237 10.29 -4.38 5.25
CA LYS A 237 11.31 -4.95 4.35
C LYS A 237 12.64 -4.19 4.41
N VAL A 238 12.60 -2.86 4.52
CA VAL A 238 13.81 -2.06 4.77
C VAL A 238 14.43 -2.41 6.12
N CYS A 239 13.60 -2.61 7.15
CA CYS A 239 14.07 -2.94 8.49
C CYS A 239 14.75 -4.32 8.58
N VAL A 240 14.17 -5.33 7.93
CA VAL A 240 14.72 -6.70 7.83
C VAL A 240 16.16 -6.70 7.32
N ARG A 241 16.53 -5.74 6.46
CA ARG A 241 17.91 -5.62 5.95
C ARG A 241 18.89 -5.01 6.94
N LYS A 242 18.40 -4.16 7.85
CA LYS A 242 19.25 -3.33 8.72
C LYS A 242 19.43 -3.94 10.10
N LEU A 243 18.48 -4.74 10.55
CA LEU A 243 18.41 -5.19 11.94
C LEU A 243 18.33 -6.72 12.01
N PRO A 244 19.02 -7.33 12.99
CA PRO A 244 19.01 -8.78 13.16
C PRO A 244 17.64 -9.31 13.61
N ASP A 245 16.91 -8.54 14.41
CA ASP A 245 15.54 -8.85 14.82
C ASP A 245 14.57 -7.73 14.39
N PRO A 246 13.94 -7.85 13.22
CA PRO A 246 12.97 -6.87 12.76
C PRO A 246 11.64 -6.91 13.53
N TRP A 247 11.43 -7.94 14.37
CA TRP A 247 10.23 -8.09 15.19
C TRP A 247 10.37 -7.50 16.59
N ASP A 248 11.52 -6.92 16.92
CA ASP A 248 11.64 -6.09 18.11
C ASP A 248 10.82 -4.80 17.90
N ARG A 249 9.85 -4.60 18.81
CA ARG A 249 8.93 -3.45 18.82
C ARG A 249 9.68 -2.11 18.80
N PHE A 250 10.89 -2.04 19.32
CA PHE A 250 11.68 -0.81 19.39
C PHE A 250 12.64 -0.64 18.21
N ALA A 251 12.90 -1.71 17.45
CA ALA A 251 13.87 -1.72 16.37
C ALA A 251 13.31 -1.11 15.08
N CYS A 252 12.07 -1.45 14.68
CA CYS A 252 11.51 -1.10 13.36
C CYS A 252 10.48 0.04 13.33
N ARG A 253 10.49 1.00 14.26
CA ARG A 253 9.48 2.09 14.30
C ARG A 253 8.03 1.56 14.20
N TRP A 254 7.73 0.48 14.91
CA TRP A 254 6.39 -0.09 14.99
C TRP A 254 5.40 0.93 15.56
N ASN A 255 4.19 0.95 15.02
CA ASN A 255 3.10 1.80 15.51
C ASN A 255 2.11 0.95 16.29
N GLU A 256 1.93 1.29 17.57
CA GLU A 256 0.85 0.70 18.35
C GLU A 256 -0.50 1.27 17.88
N VAL A 257 -1.44 0.36 17.66
CA VAL A 257 -2.80 0.69 17.20
C VAL A 257 -3.78 0.37 18.32
N GLN A 258 -4.45 1.42 18.79
CA GLN A 258 -5.48 1.28 19.81
C GLN A 258 -6.70 0.56 19.24
N THR A 259 -7.03 -0.61 19.80
CA THR A 259 -8.23 -1.36 19.44
C THR A 259 -9.49 -0.61 19.83
N GLY A 260 -10.57 -0.73 19.05
CA GLY A 260 -11.85 -0.07 19.34
C GLY A 260 -11.96 1.38 18.84
N TYR A 261 -10.89 1.93 18.26
CA TYR A 261 -10.90 3.27 17.65
C TYR A 261 -10.67 3.17 16.14
N ALA A 262 -11.51 3.86 15.37
CA ALA A 262 -11.37 3.93 13.93
C ALA A 262 -10.20 4.85 13.56
N ARG A 263 -9.32 4.42 12.66
CA ARG A 263 -8.22 5.22 12.13
C ARG A 263 -8.24 5.26 10.60
N PRO A 264 -7.94 6.41 9.97
CA PRO A 264 -7.77 6.47 8.52
C PRO A 264 -6.45 5.80 8.16
N MET A 265 -6.51 4.55 7.69
CA MET A 265 -5.33 3.77 7.27
C MET A 265 -5.67 2.99 6.01
N ALA A 266 -4.71 2.92 5.09
CA ALA A 266 -4.79 2.10 3.89
C ALA A 266 -3.39 1.64 3.48
N GLY A 267 -3.30 0.55 2.74
CA GLY A 267 -2.06 -0.06 2.28
C GLY A 267 -1.83 -1.45 2.87
N ARG A 268 -0.62 -1.97 2.65
CA ARG A 268 -0.20 -3.31 3.09
C ARG A 268 0.67 -3.17 4.33
N PHE A 269 0.27 -3.83 5.42
CA PHE A 269 0.93 -3.73 6.72
C PHE A 269 1.40 -5.09 7.20
N VAL A 270 2.57 -5.12 7.82
CA VAL A 270 2.98 -6.24 8.66
C VAL A 270 2.46 -5.95 10.06
N TYR A 271 1.94 -6.97 10.72
CA TYR A 271 1.38 -6.86 12.06
C TYR A 271 2.07 -7.81 13.03
N GLN A 272 2.09 -7.40 14.29
CA GLN A 272 2.37 -8.25 15.43
C GLN A 272 1.27 -8.02 16.47
N VAL A 273 0.59 -9.08 16.90
CA VAL A 273 -0.43 -9.03 17.95
C VAL A 273 0.03 -9.86 19.13
N ARG A 274 0.08 -9.27 20.33
CA ARG A 274 0.46 -9.96 21.56
C ARG A 274 -0.70 -9.94 22.56
N TRP A 275 -1.11 -11.11 23.04
CA TRP A 275 -2.15 -11.25 24.06
C TRP A 275 -1.55 -11.25 25.48
N PRO A 276 -2.37 -10.99 26.52
CA PRO A 276 -1.91 -10.94 27.91
C PRO A 276 -1.25 -12.24 28.41
N ASP A 277 -1.59 -13.38 27.81
CA ASP A 277 -0.99 -14.68 28.13
C ASP A 277 0.35 -14.93 27.43
N GLY A 278 0.87 -13.94 26.69
CA GLY A 278 2.17 -13.99 26.03
C GLY A 278 2.13 -14.57 24.61
N VAL A 279 1.01 -15.14 24.18
CA VAL A 279 0.86 -15.61 22.79
C VAL A 279 1.01 -14.44 21.84
N THR A 280 1.82 -14.62 20.81
CA THR A 280 2.07 -13.62 19.78
C THR A 280 1.70 -14.19 18.42
N ARG A 281 0.98 -13.41 17.60
CA ARG A 281 0.78 -13.65 16.17
C ARG A 281 1.47 -12.59 15.34
N ARG A 282 1.89 -13.00 14.15
CA ARG A 282 2.58 -12.18 13.16
C ARG A 282 2.01 -12.50 11.79
N GLY A 283 2.05 -11.53 10.89
CA GLY A 283 1.62 -11.74 9.52
C GLY A 283 1.55 -10.45 8.72
N THR A 284 1.05 -10.56 7.50
CA THR A 284 0.82 -9.41 6.61
C THR A 284 -0.67 -9.27 6.32
N ARG A 285 -1.16 -8.03 6.28
CA ARG A 285 -2.55 -7.72 5.97
C ARG A 285 -2.67 -6.50 5.07
N GLU A 286 -3.47 -6.63 4.02
CA GLU A 286 -3.91 -5.49 3.23
C GLU A 286 -5.10 -4.83 3.95
N ILE A 287 -4.96 -3.53 4.19
CA ILE A 287 -5.92 -2.69 4.86
C ILE A 287 -6.38 -1.67 3.83
N GLY A 288 -7.69 -1.56 3.62
CA GLY A 288 -8.25 -0.61 2.67
C GLY A 288 -9.64 -0.18 3.11
N ALA A 289 -10.12 0.92 2.53
CA ALA A 289 -11.51 1.33 2.74
C ALA A 289 -12.44 0.20 2.29
N GLY A 290 -13.31 -0.25 3.19
CA GLY A 290 -14.39 -1.16 2.82
C GLY A 290 -15.36 -0.48 1.83
N PRO A 291 -16.35 -1.20 1.27
CA PRO A 291 -17.31 -0.66 0.32
C PRO A 291 -18.04 0.61 0.82
N ASN A 292 -18.16 0.75 2.14
CA ASN A 292 -18.83 1.85 2.82
C ASN A 292 -17.85 2.84 3.50
N GLY A 293 -16.56 2.80 3.17
CA GLY A 293 -15.52 3.65 3.77
C GLY A 293 -15.09 3.27 5.20
N ALA A 294 -15.77 2.29 5.82
CA ALA A 294 -15.39 1.71 7.10
C ALA A 294 -15.15 0.20 6.94
N ALA A 295 -14.08 -0.30 7.55
CA ALA A 295 -13.79 -1.73 7.63
C ALA A 295 -13.37 -2.09 9.06
N THR A 296 -13.71 -3.31 9.49
CA THR A 296 -13.23 -3.84 10.79
C THR A 296 -12.22 -4.95 10.52
N VAL A 297 -11.03 -4.79 11.07
CA VAL A 297 -9.92 -5.73 11.01
C VAL A 297 -9.86 -6.47 12.34
N ILE A 298 -10.26 -7.73 12.34
CA ILE A 298 -10.24 -8.58 13.55
C ILE A 298 -9.00 -9.50 13.48
N PHE A 299 -8.17 -9.47 14.51
CA PHE A 299 -7.06 -10.41 14.69
C PHE A 299 -7.48 -11.51 15.66
N ARG A 300 -7.53 -12.75 15.16
CA ARG A 300 -7.88 -13.92 15.97
C ARG A 300 -6.62 -14.62 16.45
N LYS A 301 -6.65 -15.08 17.69
CA LYS A 301 -5.70 -16.04 18.23
C LYS A 301 -6.00 -17.42 17.63
N THR A 302 -4.98 -18.16 17.19
CA THR A 302 -5.17 -19.52 16.64
C THR A 302 -5.94 -20.42 17.61
N GLY A 303 -6.91 -21.18 17.09
CA GLY A 303 -7.69 -22.13 17.88
C GLY A 303 -8.90 -21.55 18.62
N SER A 304 -9.30 -20.32 18.27
CA SER A 304 -10.52 -19.64 18.72
C SER A 304 -11.60 -19.69 17.65
#